data_AF-A0A7Y9SGN3-F1
#
_entry.id   AF-A0A7Y9SGN3-F1
#
_cell.length_a   1.000
_cell.length_b   1.000
_cell.length_c   1.000
_cell.angle_alpha   90.00
_cell.angle_beta   90.00
_cell.angle_gamma   90.00
#
_symmetry.space_group_name_H-M   'P 1'
#
loop_
_entity.id
_entity.type
_entity.pdbx_description
1 polymer ?
#
loop_
_entity_poly.entity_id
_entity_poly.type
_entity_poly.pdbx_seq_one_letter_code
_entity_poly.pdbx_strand_id
1 'polypeptide(L)'
;MTTPQDAPLLAALEIQYSALGPILARVTALRSQLASATPVEWQGQARRAFEAADHAVGLATDTAEEATRRAYVLTGSALRTVVARG
;
A
#
# COMPACT_ATOMS: atom_id res chain seq x y z
N MET A 1 -22.94 12.35 -20.11
CA MET A 1 -23.92 12.30 -18.99
C MET A 1 -23.88 10.91 -18.38
N THR A 2 -23.51 10.77 -17.09
CA THR A 2 -23.40 9.49 -16.37
C THR A 2 -24.77 8.87 -16.41
N THR A 3 -24.86 7.63 -16.89
CA THR A 3 -26.15 6.97 -16.85
C THR A 3 -26.50 6.65 -15.39
N PRO A 4 -27.79 6.58 -15.01
CA PRO A 4 -28.19 6.16 -13.66
C PRO A 4 -27.61 4.80 -13.24
N GLN A 5 -27.21 3.98 -14.22
CA GLN A 5 -26.59 2.66 -14.04
C GLN A 5 -25.13 2.74 -13.59
N ASP A 6 -24.44 3.87 -13.83
CA ASP A 6 -23.05 4.09 -13.42
C ASP A 6 -22.91 4.53 -11.96
N ALA A 7 -23.99 4.99 -11.33
CA ALA A 7 -23.95 5.56 -9.97
C ALA A 7 -23.45 4.57 -8.90
N PRO A 8 -23.88 3.29 -8.86
CA PRO A 8 -23.35 2.32 -7.89
C PRO A 8 -21.88 1.98 -8.12
N LEU A 9 -21.44 1.93 -9.38
CA LEU A 9 -20.05 1.69 -9.75
C LEU A 9 -19.16 2.85 -9.31
N LEU A 10 -19.62 4.08 -9.55
CA LEU A 10 -18.90 5.30 -9.18
C LEU A 10 -18.75 5.39 -7.64
N ALA A 11 -19.82 5.12 -6.90
CA ALA A 11 -19.78 5.07 -5.43
C ALA A 11 -18.80 3.99 -4.92
N ALA A 12 -18.77 2.80 -5.52
CA ALA A 12 -17.83 1.75 -5.15
C ALA A 12 -16.37 2.15 -5.41
N LEU A 13 -16.08 2.79 -6.55
CA LEU A 13 -14.75 3.29 -6.89
C LEU A 13 -14.30 4.43 -5.96
N GLU A 14 -15.19 5.35 -5.59
CA GLU A 14 -14.91 6.41 -4.62
C GLU A 14 -14.59 5.87 -3.23
N ILE A 15 -15.37 4.91 -2.75
CA ILE A 15 -15.13 4.22 -1.47
C ILE A 15 -13.77 3.52 -1.52
N GLN A 16 -13.48 2.79 -2.60
CA GLN A 16 -12.21 2.08 -2.73
C GLN A 16 -11.02 3.06 -2.79
N TYR A 17 -11.13 4.14 -3.57
CA TYR A 17 -10.08 5.15 -3.72
C TYR A 17 -9.79 5.88 -2.40
N SER A 18 -10.85 6.26 -1.68
CA SER A 18 -10.74 6.91 -0.37
C SER A 18 -10.14 5.99 0.70
N ALA A 19 -10.42 4.69 0.64
CA ALA A 19 -9.81 3.70 1.54
C ALA A 19 -8.34 3.42 1.22
N LEU A 20 -7.96 3.39 -0.06
CA LEU A 20 -6.58 3.09 -0.49
C LEU A 20 -5.58 4.18 -0.12
N GLY A 21 -5.99 5.46 -0.05
CA GLY A 21 -5.11 6.57 0.33
C GLY A 21 -4.47 6.39 1.73
N PRO A 22 -5.27 6.23 2.81
CA PRO A 22 -4.77 5.95 4.15
C PRO A 22 -3.94 4.66 4.25
N ILE A 23 -4.33 3.60 3.52
CA ILE A 23 -3.58 2.34 3.50
C ILE A 23 -2.19 2.57 2.89
N LEU A 24 -2.11 3.27 1.76
CA LEU A 24 -0.84 3.60 1.12
C LEU A 24 0.06 4.41 2.07
N ALA A 25 -0.48 5.46 2.69
CA ALA A 25 0.28 6.27 3.65
C ALA A 25 0.81 5.44 4.83
N ARG A 26 -0.01 4.51 5.34
CA ARG A 26 0.37 3.62 6.45
C ARG A 26 1.46 2.62 6.04
N VAL A 27 1.38 2.06 4.83
CA VAL A 27 2.39 1.13 4.32
C VAL A 27 3.72 1.83 4.03
N THR A 28 3.68 3.04 3.46
CA THR A 28 4.89 3.86 3.28
C THR A 28 5.54 4.21 4.63
N ALA A 29 4.76 4.46 5.68
CA ALA A 29 5.27 4.74 7.01
C ALA A 29 5.80 3.50 7.76
N LEU A 30 5.37 2.28 7.40
CA LEU A 30 5.82 1.07 8.06
C LEU A 30 7.33 0.85 7.92
N ARG A 31 7.91 1.17 6.75
CA ARG A 31 9.35 0.96 6.51
C ARG A 31 10.23 1.77 7.46
N SER A 32 9.84 3.02 7.74
CA SER A 32 10.59 3.90 8.65
C SER A 32 10.41 3.51 10.11
N GLN A 33 9.26 2.92 10.48
CA GLN A 33 9.01 2.38 11.82
C GLN A 33 9.76 1.06 12.07
N LEU A 34 9.97 0.27 11.02
CA LEU A 34 10.62 -1.02 11.09
C LEU A 34 12.14 -0.95 11.09
N ALA A 35 12.75 0.20 10.78
CA ALA A 35 14.18 0.42 10.89
C ALA A 35 14.63 0.34 12.37
N SER A 36 14.80 -0.87 12.89
CA SER A 36 15.36 -1.11 14.21
C SER A 36 16.87 -1.16 14.12
N ALA A 37 17.54 -0.40 14.98
CA ALA A 37 18.97 -0.56 15.18
C ALA A 37 19.23 -1.93 15.79
N THR A 38 19.95 -2.80 15.08
CA THR A 38 20.45 -4.04 15.68
C THR A 38 21.36 -3.66 16.85
N PRO A 39 21.12 -4.14 18.08
CA PRO A 39 21.98 -3.83 19.20
C PRO A 39 23.41 -4.27 18.88
N VAL A 40 24.39 -3.39 19.11
CA VAL A 40 25.81 -3.62 18.78
C VAL A 40 26.37 -4.88 19.46
N GLU A 41 25.71 -5.33 20.53
CA GLU A 41 26.08 -6.47 21.37
C GLU A 41 25.68 -7.83 20.78
N TRP A 42 24.80 -7.87 19.77
CA TRP A 42 24.32 -9.14 19.20
C TRP A 42 25.38 -9.75 18.28
N GLN A 43 25.72 -11.02 18.53
CA GLN A 43 26.71 -11.77 17.75
C GLN A 43 26.18 -13.13 17.30
N GLY A 44 26.83 -13.72 16.29
CA GLY A 44 26.58 -15.08 15.84
C GLY A 44 25.18 -15.30 15.24
N GLN A 45 24.53 -16.41 15.61
CA GLN A 45 23.27 -16.84 15.00
C GLN A 45 22.10 -15.90 15.28
N ALA A 46 22.02 -15.30 16.47
CA ALA A 46 20.95 -14.38 16.84
C ALA A 46 20.95 -13.13 15.96
N ARG A 47 22.13 -12.54 15.72
CA ARG A 47 22.30 -11.41 14.79
C ARG A 47 21.87 -11.76 13.37
N ARG A 48 22.33 -12.89 12.84
CA ARG A 48 21.96 -13.34 11.48
C ARG A 48 20.45 -13.58 11.34
N ALA A 49 19.82 -14.16 12.36
CA ALA A 49 18.37 -14.39 12.36
C ALA A 49 17.59 -13.07 12.37
N PHE A 50 18.04 -12.09 13.15
CA PHE A 50 17.45 -10.75 13.18
C PHE A 50 17.60 -10.03 11.84
N GLU A 51 18.81 -9.97 11.26
CA GLU A 51 19.07 -9.35 9.97
C GLU A 51 18.23 -10.00 8.85
N ALA A 52 18.08 -11.33 8.87
CA ALA A 52 17.22 -12.04 7.92
C ALA A 52 15.74 -11.70 8.11
N ALA A 53 15.27 -11.58 9.36
CA ALA A 53 13.90 -11.19 9.67
C ALA A 53 13.62 -9.73 9.25
N ASP A 54 14.52 -8.80 9.55
CA ASP A 54 14.42 -7.39 9.15
C ASP A 54 14.39 -7.24 7.63
N HIS A 55 15.26 -7.97 6.92
CA HIS A 55 15.27 -8.00 5.47
C HIS A 55 13.95 -8.57 4.89
N ALA A 56 13.44 -9.68 5.46
CA ALA A 56 12.16 -10.27 5.03
C ALA A 56 10.97 -9.32 5.24
N VAL A 57 10.94 -8.63 6.38
CA VAL A 57 9.93 -7.62 6.70
C VAL A 57 10.03 -6.41 5.76
N GLY A 58 11.25 -6.00 5.41
CA GLY A 58 11.50 -4.97 4.41
C GLY A 58 10.91 -5.32 3.05
N LEU A 59 11.24 -6.49 2.53
CA LEU A 59 10.70 -6.99 1.25
C LEU A 59 9.18 -7.08 1.24
N ALA A 60 8.58 -7.54 2.35
CA ALA A 60 7.12 -7.62 2.47
C ALA A 60 6.47 -6.22 2.44
N THR A 61 7.08 -5.24 3.11
CA THR A 61 6.60 -3.86 3.14
C THR A 61 6.71 -3.21 1.77
N ASP A 62 7.85 -3.36 1.08
CA ASP A 62 8.08 -2.80 -0.26
C ASP A 62 7.08 -3.41 -1.27
N THR A 63 6.82 -4.71 -1.18
CA THR A 63 5.84 -5.42 -2.02
C THR A 63 4.41 -4.91 -1.75
N ALA A 64 4.05 -4.75 -0.47
CA ALA A 64 2.74 -4.23 -0.08
C ALA A 64 2.55 -2.78 -0.54
N GLU A 65 3.60 -1.96 -0.48
CA GLU A 65 3.56 -0.57 -0.92
C GLU A 65 3.28 -0.50 -2.42
N GLU A 66 4.03 -1.25 -3.21
CA GLU A 66 3.87 -1.27 -4.67
C GLU A 66 2.49 -1.80 -5.08
N ALA A 67 2.01 -2.88 -4.44
CA ALA A 67 0.67 -3.40 -4.71
C ALA A 67 -0.43 -2.37 -4.37
N THR A 68 -0.31 -1.69 -3.23
CA THR A 68 -1.27 -0.67 -2.80
C THR A 68 -1.24 0.55 -3.72
N ARG A 69 -0.05 1.01 -4.10
CA ARG A 69 0.15 2.12 -5.05
C ARG A 69 -0.48 1.81 -6.40
N ARG A 70 -0.27 0.61 -6.93
CA ARG A 70 -0.90 0.16 -8.19
C ARG A 70 -2.41 0.16 -8.08
N ALA A 71 -2.96 -0.40 -7.01
CA ALA A 71 -4.40 -0.40 -6.78
C ALA A 71 -4.95 1.04 -6.75
N TYR A 72 -4.29 1.96 -6.03
CA TYR A 72 -4.68 3.36 -5.95
C TYR A 72 -4.71 4.05 -7.32
N VAL A 73 -3.66 3.86 -8.14
CA VAL A 73 -3.58 4.43 -9.49
C VAL A 73 -4.65 3.85 -10.41
N LEU A 74 -4.87 2.53 -10.38
CA LEU A 74 -5.87 1.86 -11.21
C LEU A 74 -7.29 2.30 -10.85
N THR A 75 -7.63 2.34 -9.55
CA THR A 75 -8.94 2.81 -9.08
C THR A 75 -9.16 4.28 -9.45
N GLY A 76 -8.15 5.14 -9.27
CA GLY A 76 -8.25 6.54 -9.68
C GLY A 76 -8.42 6.72 -11.20
N SER A 77 -7.79 5.86 -12.01
CA SER A 77 -7.97 5.86 -13.47
C SER A 77 -9.37 5.37 -13.88
N ALA A 78 -9.88 4.33 -13.22
CA ALA A 78 -11.24 3.83 -13.44
C ALA A 78 -12.27 4.91 -13.11
N LEU A 79 -12.11 5.61 -11.99
CA LEU A 79 -12.99 6.71 -11.58
C LEU A 79 -13.03 7.83 -12.63
N ARG A 80 -11.87 8.30 -13.10
CA ARG A 80 -11.79 9.29 -14.19
C ARG A 80 -12.47 8.81 -15.48
N THR A 81 -12.35 7.52 -15.80
CA THR A 81 -12.94 6.94 -17.01
C THR A 81 -14.46 6.91 -16.93
N VAL A 82 -15.02 6.51 -15.78
CA VAL A 82 -16.48 6.49 -15.55
C VAL A 82 -17.03 7.91 -15.57
N VAL A 83 -16.38 8.86 -14.90
CA VAL A 83 -16.78 10.28 -14.91
C VAL A 83 -16.74 10.88 -16.32
N ALA A 84 -15.73 10.57 -17.14
CA ALA A 84 -15.59 11.12 -18.49
C ALA A 84 -16.57 10.51 -19.51
N ARG A 85 -17.05 9.28 -19.27
CA ARG A 85 -18.13 8.65 -20.06
C ARG A 85 -19.51 9.14 -19.63
N GLY A 86 -19.57 9.64 -18.40
CA GLY A 86 -20.68 10.34 -17.85
C GLY A 86 -20.77 11.80 -18.22
#